data_AF-A0A4U0Z6Y7-F1
#
_entry.id   AF-A0A4U0Z6Y7-F1
#
_cell.length_a   1.000
_cell.length_b   1.000
_cell.length_c   1.000
_cell.angle_alpha   90.00
_cell.angle_beta   90.00
_cell.angle_gamma   90.00
#
_symmetry.space_group_name_H-M   'P 1'
#
loop_
_entity.id
_entity.type
_entity.pdbx_description
1 polymer ?
#
loop_
_entity_poly.entity_id
_entity_poly.type
_entity_poly.pdbx_seq_one_letter_code
_entity_poly.pdbx_strand_id
1 'polypeptide(L)'
;MKKKLQQKHLQNRAVATKQQVQRYVKAIRNKVTGQNQPQSLVKTNRFCLTNIELAFAQREIEKGNKKLEKLIGFKSNELNSDREVRVSLDAAKALIANSLPSTDITTLVTFILNHADFPVSQFIMNEDLSPEVFRDLAILFRKVSKSTSFYLIARAKMIRPNGPIISNLFNSIADEYIATLNVGIGVITYNRKDHLAKTVEAIKAFTTGDYQLVVADDGSKDDTVEWCKQNNVPHTYCANKGVVRNKNRALYYLNEVKKVDVLILLEDDCRPNKENWQKEWVIAALLWGHINYAHKRIIKKEDAVVSGTGSSTLPYLCRLVTGQCTACSKDAMDNIGYLDPRFSGYGAGHVEWTERFIRQGYNGSTEKHWVYPAINTGLNSDDAPTFKNPEQLEKNRALKKKISKDAHKREPWVNTDEENEFLEEIESIKDQ
;
A
#
# COMPACT_ATOMS: atom_id res chain seq x y z
N MET A 1 20.39 -10.79 -41.34
CA MET A 1 21.33 -11.32 -40.31
C MET A 1 21.36 -10.54 -38.99
N LYS A 2 21.31 -9.19 -38.96
CA LYS A 2 21.37 -8.39 -37.72
C LYS A 2 20.25 -8.68 -36.68
N LYS A 3 18.99 -8.91 -37.10
CA LYS A 3 17.89 -9.27 -36.18
C LYS A 3 18.07 -10.62 -35.48
N LYS A 4 18.60 -11.64 -36.17
CA LYS A 4 18.88 -12.96 -35.57
C LYS A 4 20.03 -12.91 -34.55
N LEU A 5 21.04 -12.08 -34.76
CA LEU A 5 22.14 -11.88 -33.80
C LEU A 5 21.67 -11.13 -32.54
N GLN A 6 20.84 -10.09 -32.66
CA GLN A 6 20.27 -9.39 -31.51
C GLN A 6 19.38 -10.31 -30.66
N GLN A 7 18.55 -11.15 -31.30
CA GLN A 7 17.67 -12.08 -30.61
C GLN A 7 18.46 -13.20 -29.89
N LYS A 8 19.56 -13.65 -30.49
CA LYS A 8 20.49 -14.62 -29.89
C LYS A 8 21.28 -14.02 -28.70
N HIS A 9 21.68 -12.74 -28.78
CA HIS A 9 22.30 -12.02 -27.66
C HIS A 9 21.34 -11.81 -26.48
N LEU A 10 20.07 -11.49 -26.75
CA LEU A 10 19.03 -11.37 -25.73
C LEU A 10 18.72 -12.71 -25.06
N GLN A 11 18.62 -13.80 -25.83
CA GLN A 11 18.44 -15.15 -25.30
C GLN A 11 19.65 -15.60 -24.46
N ASN A 12 20.87 -15.36 -24.93
CA ASN A 12 22.09 -15.72 -24.21
C ASN A 12 22.25 -14.93 -22.90
N ARG A 13 21.90 -13.64 -22.89
CA ARG A 13 21.84 -12.83 -21.66
C ARG A 13 20.80 -13.38 -20.69
N ALA A 14 19.58 -13.67 -21.15
CA ALA A 14 18.51 -14.20 -20.31
C ALA A 14 18.87 -15.58 -19.69
N VAL A 15 19.55 -16.45 -20.44
CA VAL A 15 20.02 -17.75 -19.94
C VAL A 15 21.16 -17.59 -18.93
N ALA A 16 22.11 -16.70 -19.19
CA ALA A 16 23.22 -16.41 -18.27
C ALA A 16 22.71 -15.80 -16.95
N THR A 17 21.78 -14.84 -17.02
CA THR A 17 21.11 -14.25 -15.85
C THR A 17 20.36 -15.32 -15.06
N LYS A 18 19.64 -16.24 -15.72
CA LYS A 18 18.92 -17.33 -15.05
C LYS A 18 19.86 -18.31 -14.30
N GLN A 19 21.02 -18.63 -14.88
CA GLN A 19 22.02 -19.49 -14.23
C GLN A 19 22.69 -18.79 -13.04
N GLN A 20 22.94 -17.49 -13.14
CA GLN A 20 23.50 -16.69 -12.05
C GLN A 20 22.52 -16.54 -10.88
N VAL A 21 21.24 -16.28 -11.18
CA VAL A 21 20.12 -16.29 -10.24
C VAL A 21 20.05 -17.62 -9.48
N GLN A 22 20.17 -18.76 -10.16
CA GLN A 22 20.15 -20.09 -9.51
C GLN A 22 21.33 -20.30 -8.54
N ARG A 23 22.53 -19.84 -8.90
CA ARG A 23 23.72 -19.92 -8.01
C ARG A 23 23.53 -19.05 -6.76
N TYR A 24 22.98 -17.85 -6.94
CA TYR A 24 22.71 -16.92 -5.85
C TYR A 24 21.62 -17.44 -4.90
N VAL A 25 20.52 -17.99 -5.42
CA VAL A 25 19.46 -18.65 -4.62
C VAL A 25 20.01 -19.81 -3.79
N LYS A 26 20.94 -20.60 -4.36
CA LYS A 26 21.58 -21.71 -3.63
C LYS A 26 22.42 -21.20 -2.46
N ALA A 27 23.16 -20.12 -2.65
CA ALA A 27 23.97 -19.51 -1.60
C ALA A 27 23.13 -18.90 -0.47
N ILE A 28 22.00 -18.26 -0.81
CA ILE A 28 21.06 -17.73 0.18
C ILE A 28 20.37 -18.86 0.95
N ARG A 29 19.92 -19.92 0.26
CA ARG A 29 19.25 -21.06 0.90
C ARG A 29 20.13 -21.73 1.96
N ASN A 30 21.42 -21.86 1.71
CA ASN A 30 22.38 -22.42 2.66
C ASN A 30 22.55 -21.57 3.94
N LYS A 31 22.20 -20.28 3.90
CA LYS A 31 22.28 -19.36 5.03
C LYS A 31 21.02 -19.36 5.91
N VAL A 32 19.89 -19.85 5.38
CA VAL A 32 18.57 -19.82 6.06
C VAL A 32 18.23 -21.16 6.73
N THR A 33 18.78 -22.28 6.26
CA THR A 33 18.47 -23.63 6.79
C THR A 33 19.28 -24.04 8.04
N GLY A 34 19.72 -23.09 8.86
CA GLY A 34 20.30 -23.40 10.18
C GLY A 34 19.23 -24.00 11.10
N GLN A 35 19.08 -25.32 11.07
CA GLN A 35 18.25 -26.05 12.03
C GLN A 35 18.89 -26.01 13.42
N ASN A 36 18.10 -25.46 14.36
CA ASN A 36 18.02 -25.69 15.81
C ASN A 36 18.06 -24.38 16.60
N GLN A 37 16.89 -23.96 17.08
CA GLN A 37 16.74 -23.03 18.22
C GLN A 37 17.16 -23.75 19.52
N PRO A 38 17.71 -23.06 20.55
CA PRO A 38 17.03 -21.96 21.25
C PRO A 38 17.88 -20.72 21.60
N GLN A 39 17.15 -19.60 21.80
CA GLN A 39 17.49 -18.34 22.49
C GLN A 39 18.98 -17.97 22.67
N SER A 40 19.47 -16.99 21.90
CA SER A 40 20.17 -15.78 22.39
C SER A 40 20.84 -15.03 21.22
N LEU A 41 20.85 -13.68 21.31
CA LEU A 41 21.83 -12.78 20.70
C LEU A 41 22.30 -13.09 19.27
N VAL A 42 21.46 -12.87 18.25
CA VAL A 42 21.95 -12.67 16.88
C VAL A 42 21.96 -11.17 16.60
N LYS A 43 23.10 -10.51 16.84
CA LYS A 43 23.41 -9.25 16.14
C LYS A 43 23.33 -9.55 14.65
N THR A 44 22.31 -9.02 14.00
CA THR A 44 22.01 -9.28 12.59
C THR A 44 23.09 -8.67 11.70
N ASN A 45 23.90 -9.53 11.06
CA ASN A 45 24.86 -9.20 9.99
C ASN A 45 24.20 -8.66 8.71
N ARG A 46 23.07 -7.94 8.81
CA ARG A 46 22.23 -7.51 7.66
C ARG A 46 23.01 -6.63 6.68
N PHE A 47 23.95 -5.87 7.21
CA PHE A 47 24.75 -4.92 6.46
C PHE A 47 26.19 -5.38 6.21
N CYS A 48 26.57 -6.58 6.66
CA CYS A 48 27.89 -7.12 6.36
C CYS A 48 27.89 -7.78 4.98
N LEU A 49 28.96 -7.59 4.22
CA LEU A 49 29.06 -8.14 2.87
C LEU A 49 29.22 -9.65 2.88
N THR A 50 28.44 -10.34 2.05
CA THR A 50 28.68 -11.76 1.76
C THR A 50 29.86 -11.96 0.81
N ASN A 51 30.46 -13.16 0.79
CA ASN A 51 31.53 -13.50 -0.16
C ASN A 51 31.13 -13.27 -1.63
N ILE A 52 29.85 -13.45 -1.96
CA ILE A 52 29.36 -13.20 -3.31
C ILE A 52 29.27 -11.70 -3.60
N GLU A 53 28.81 -10.91 -2.65
CA GLU A 53 28.74 -9.45 -2.76
C GLU A 53 30.14 -8.82 -2.79
N LEU A 54 31.09 -9.35 -2.01
CA LEU A 54 32.51 -8.96 -2.05
C LEU A 54 33.10 -9.21 -3.44
N ALA A 55 32.94 -10.42 -3.98
CA ALA A 55 33.44 -10.77 -5.31
C ALA A 55 32.74 -9.98 -6.43
N PHE A 56 31.47 -9.60 -6.24
CA PHE A 56 30.80 -8.67 -7.15
C PHE A 56 31.39 -7.26 -7.06
N ALA A 57 31.53 -6.72 -5.85
CA ALA A 57 32.07 -5.39 -5.62
C ALA A 57 33.49 -5.23 -6.16
N GLN A 58 34.38 -6.20 -5.89
CA GLN A 58 35.75 -6.21 -6.42
C GLN A 58 35.77 -6.14 -7.94
N ARG A 59 34.99 -6.99 -8.62
CA ARG A 59 34.93 -6.99 -10.09
C ARG A 59 34.39 -5.69 -10.68
N GLU A 60 33.43 -5.05 -10.02
CA GLU A 60 32.91 -3.76 -10.49
C GLU A 60 33.89 -2.61 -10.24
N ILE A 61 34.62 -2.63 -9.11
CA ILE A 61 35.71 -1.68 -8.82
C ILE A 61 36.84 -1.83 -9.85
N GLU A 62 37.26 -3.06 -10.17
CA GLU A 62 38.26 -3.36 -11.20
C GLU A 62 37.86 -2.85 -12.59
N LYS A 63 36.56 -2.88 -12.91
CA LYS A 63 36.01 -2.29 -14.14
C LYS A 63 35.89 -0.76 -14.09
N GLY A 64 36.29 -0.13 -12.99
CA GLY A 64 36.31 1.32 -12.82
C GLY A 64 35.03 1.93 -12.23
N ASN A 65 34.19 1.16 -11.53
CA ASN A 65 33.01 1.70 -10.83
C ASN A 65 33.40 2.48 -9.57
N LYS A 66 33.87 3.72 -9.77
CA LYS A 66 34.35 4.64 -8.71
C LYS A 66 33.28 4.97 -7.65
N LYS A 67 31.99 4.87 -8.00
CA LYS A 67 30.89 5.13 -7.05
C LYS A 67 30.76 3.98 -6.06
N LEU A 68 30.81 2.74 -6.53
CA LEU A 68 30.83 1.56 -5.67
C LEU A 68 32.09 1.52 -4.81
N GLU A 69 33.24 1.88 -5.40
CA GLU A 69 34.51 2.05 -4.68
C GLU A 69 34.38 3.05 -3.52
N LYS A 70 33.82 4.25 -3.79
CA LYS A 70 33.59 5.28 -2.78
C LYS A 70 32.62 4.83 -1.69
N LEU A 71 31.54 4.14 -2.06
CA LEU A 71 30.53 3.65 -1.13
C LEU A 71 31.12 2.62 -0.16
N ILE A 72 31.92 1.69 -0.68
CA ILE A 72 32.53 0.61 0.10
C ILE A 72 33.78 1.11 0.86
N GLY A 73 34.37 2.22 0.41
CA GLY A 73 35.44 2.93 1.10
C GLY A 73 36.79 2.20 1.05
N PHE A 74 37.09 1.53 -0.06
CA PHE A 74 38.34 0.77 -0.27
C PHE A 74 38.87 0.89 -1.69
N LYS A 75 40.20 0.80 -1.86
CA LYS A 75 40.84 0.37 -3.12
C LYS A 75 40.75 -1.16 -3.21
N SER A 76 40.78 -1.75 -4.42
CA SER A 76 40.48 -3.17 -4.72
C SER A 76 41.08 -4.24 -3.78
N ASN A 77 42.19 -3.93 -3.09
CA ASN A 77 42.99 -4.90 -2.32
C ASN A 77 42.62 -5.01 -0.82
N GLU A 78 41.62 -4.29 -0.31
CA GLU A 78 41.30 -4.22 1.14
C GLU A 78 39.87 -4.63 1.54
N LEU A 79 39.07 -5.19 0.62
CA LEU A 79 37.69 -5.61 0.93
C LEU A 79 37.63 -6.85 1.86
N ASN A 80 37.03 -6.72 3.05
CA ASN A 80 36.72 -7.83 3.98
C ASN A 80 35.20 -7.90 4.28
N SER A 81 34.70 -9.08 4.63
CA SER A 81 33.29 -9.40 4.94
C SER A 81 32.76 -8.79 6.23
N ASP A 82 33.64 -8.40 7.16
CA ASP A 82 33.23 -7.97 8.50
C ASP A 82 32.74 -6.51 8.56
N ARG A 83 32.80 -5.78 7.44
CA ARG A 83 32.44 -4.36 7.40
C ARG A 83 30.97 -4.15 7.11
N GLU A 84 30.36 -3.27 7.89
CA GLU A 84 28.99 -2.80 7.70
C GLU A 84 28.90 -1.84 6.52
N VAL A 85 28.04 -2.12 5.55
CA VAL A 85 27.77 -1.31 4.36
C VAL A 85 26.31 -0.87 4.38
N ARG A 86 26.08 0.42 4.20
CA ARG A 86 24.75 1.01 4.06
C ARG A 86 24.65 1.79 2.77
N VAL A 87 23.54 1.63 2.08
CA VAL A 87 23.25 2.27 0.81
C VAL A 87 22.11 3.26 1.03
N SER A 88 22.43 4.55 0.92
CA SER A 88 21.41 5.61 0.89
C SER A 88 20.63 5.61 -0.42
N LEU A 89 19.44 6.22 -0.41
CA LEU A 89 18.61 6.33 -1.62
C LEU A 89 19.36 7.04 -2.76
N ASP A 90 20.12 8.09 -2.44
CA ASP A 90 20.94 8.80 -3.42
C ASP A 90 22.11 7.95 -3.93
N ALA A 91 22.74 7.15 -3.06
CA ALA A 91 23.77 6.21 -3.47
C ALA A 91 23.20 5.11 -4.38
N ALA A 92 22.02 4.58 -4.06
CA ALA A 92 21.32 3.59 -4.87
C ALA A 92 21.03 4.12 -6.29
N LYS A 93 20.41 5.30 -6.39
CA LYS A 93 20.14 5.98 -7.68
C LYS A 93 21.42 6.23 -8.47
N ALA A 94 22.47 6.71 -7.79
CA ALA A 94 23.75 6.97 -8.43
C ALA A 94 24.41 5.69 -8.95
N LEU A 95 24.34 4.58 -8.21
CA LEU A 95 24.89 3.28 -8.64
C LEU A 95 24.19 2.76 -9.90
N ILE A 96 22.86 2.89 -10.00
CA ILE A 96 22.11 2.49 -11.18
C ILE A 96 22.45 3.39 -12.37
N ALA A 97 22.38 4.72 -12.20
CA ALA A 97 22.63 5.68 -13.27
C ALA A 97 24.05 5.60 -13.86
N ASN A 98 25.03 5.16 -13.05
CA ASN A 98 26.43 5.01 -13.47
C ASN A 98 26.83 3.55 -13.73
N SER A 99 25.86 2.63 -13.81
CA SER A 99 26.14 1.23 -14.12
C SER A 99 26.70 1.10 -15.54
N LEU A 100 27.73 0.25 -15.69
CA LEU A 100 28.32 -0.01 -17.00
C LEU A 100 27.41 -0.95 -17.80
N PRO A 101 27.43 -0.93 -19.15
CA PRO A 101 26.67 -1.88 -19.95
C PRO A 101 26.99 -3.36 -19.67
N SER A 102 28.17 -3.64 -19.09
CA SER A 102 28.67 -4.94 -18.67
C SER A 102 28.37 -5.29 -17.21
N THR A 103 27.83 -4.33 -16.42
CA THR A 103 27.42 -4.57 -15.04
C THR A 103 26.25 -5.54 -15.02
N ASP A 104 26.32 -6.54 -14.14
CA ASP A 104 25.17 -7.37 -13.87
C ASP A 104 24.18 -6.61 -12.99
N ILE A 105 23.17 -6.02 -13.64
CA ILE A 105 22.16 -5.20 -13.00
C ILE A 105 21.37 -5.95 -11.92
N THR A 106 21.18 -7.27 -12.07
CA THR A 106 20.42 -8.05 -11.07
C THR A 106 21.22 -8.17 -9.79
N THR A 107 22.52 -8.45 -9.89
CA THR A 107 23.41 -8.51 -8.71
C THR A 107 23.60 -7.12 -8.09
N LEU A 108 23.72 -6.05 -8.91
CA LEU A 108 23.82 -4.68 -8.40
C LEU A 108 22.57 -4.28 -7.59
N VAL A 109 21.37 -4.50 -8.14
CA VAL A 109 20.13 -4.16 -7.45
C VAL A 109 19.95 -5.02 -6.20
N THR A 110 20.32 -6.30 -6.26
CA THR A 110 20.29 -7.17 -5.08
C THR A 110 21.20 -6.63 -3.96
N PHE A 111 22.41 -6.20 -4.30
CA PHE A 111 23.32 -5.54 -3.37
C PHE A 111 22.67 -4.29 -2.76
N ILE A 112 22.08 -3.42 -3.58
CA ILE A 112 21.38 -2.21 -3.11
C ILE A 112 20.27 -2.59 -2.12
N LEU A 113 19.41 -3.55 -2.45
CA LEU A 113 18.26 -3.92 -1.64
C LEU A 113 18.64 -4.60 -0.32
N ASN A 114 19.73 -5.37 -0.28
CA ASN A 114 20.21 -6.01 0.94
C ASN A 114 20.77 -4.99 1.95
N HIS A 115 21.41 -3.93 1.43
CA HIS A 115 22.15 -2.94 2.21
C HIS A 115 21.43 -1.58 2.30
N ALA A 116 20.16 -1.50 1.88
CA ALA A 116 19.38 -0.26 1.90
C ALA A 116 19.13 0.23 3.34
N ASP A 117 19.38 1.51 3.58
CA ASP A 117 19.02 2.21 4.83
C ASP A 117 17.71 3.04 4.69
N PHE A 118 16.98 2.82 3.60
CA PHE A 118 15.74 3.49 3.23
C PHE A 118 14.64 2.46 2.93
N PRO A 119 13.36 2.88 2.86
CA PRO A 119 12.27 1.99 2.44
C PRO A 119 12.46 1.51 0.99
N VAL A 120 12.79 0.23 0.81
CA VAL A 120 13.11 -0.33 -0.51
C VAL A 120 11.99 -0.17 -1.53
N SER A 121 10.73 -0.12 -1.09
CA SER A 121 9.57 0.17 -1.93
C SER A 121 9.70 1.52 -2.66
N GLN A 122 10.22 2.55 -1.99
CA GLN A 122 10.44 3.87 -2.59
C GLN A 122 11.40 3.81 -3.77
N PHE A 123 12.48 3.04 -3.66
CA PHE A 123 13.42 2.82 -4.77
C PHE A 123 12.75 2.01 -5.88
N ILE A 124 12.25 0.81 -5.56
CA ILE A 124 11.66 -0.11 -6.54
C ILE A 124 10.59 0.56 -7.41
N MET A 125 9.72 1.37 -6.79
CA MET A 125 8.60 2.01 -7.49
C MET A 125 9.00 3.15 -8.43
N ASN A 126 10.20 3.70 -8.27
CA ASN A 126 10.68 4.84 -9.05
C ASN A 126 11.80 4.48 -10.04
N GLU A 127 12.41 3.30 -9.92
CA GLU A 127 13.44 2.86 -10.87
C GLU A 127 12.86 2.45 -12.23
N ASP A 128 13.63 2.71 -13.28
CA ASP A 128 13.33 2.37 -14.67
C ASP A 128 14.19 1.18 -15.13
N LEU A 129 13.85 0.00 -14.59
CA LEU A 129 14.45 -1.28 -14.99
C LEU A 129 13.45 -2.09 -15.83
N SER A 130 13.95 -3.02 -16.63
CA SER A 130 13.06 -3.87 -17.41
C SER A 130 12.17 -4.73 -16.50
N PRO A 131 10.92 -5.04 -16.91
CA PRO A 131 10.02 -5.86 -16.11
C PRO A 131 10.59 -7.27 -15.85
N GLU A 132 11.48 -7.78 -16.72
CA GLU A 132 12.20 -9.03 -16.47
C GLU A 132 13.17 -8.94 -15.30
N VAL A 133 13.90 -7.83 -15.14
CA VAL A 133 14.82 -7.62 -14.01
C VAL A 133 14.02 -7.61 -12.71
N PHE A 134 12.93 -6.84 -12.67
CA PHE A 134 12.04 -6.82 -11.51
C PHE A 134 11.43 -8.19 -11.20
N ARG A 135 10.98 -8.93 -12.22
CA ARG A 135 10.47 -10.30 -12.07
C ARG A 135 11.52 -11.24 -11.47
N ASP A 136 12.75 -11.20 -11.99
CA ASP A 136 13.81 -12.10 -11.55
C ASP A 136 14.27 -11.77 -10.13
N LEU A 137 14.38 -10.48 -9.80
CA LEU A 137 14.59 -10.02 -8.43
C LEU A 137 13.45 -10.45 -7.50
N ALA A 138 12.19 -10.37 -7.93
CA ALA A 138 11.06 -10.80 -7.11
C ALA A 138 11.18 -12.29 -6.75
N ILE A 139 11.61 -13.14 -7.70
CA ILE A 139 11.87 -14.57 -7.46
C ILE A 139 13.01 -14.75 -6.45
N LEU A 140 14.09 -13.98 -6.57
CA LEU A 140 15.22 -14.01 -5.64
C LEU A 140 14.79 -13.67 -4.21
N PHE A 141 14.03 -12.58 -4.06
CA PHE A 141 13.61 -12.07 -2.76
C PHE A 141 12.40 -12.81 -2.17
N ARG A 142 11.70 -13.65 -2.93
CA ARG A 142 10.48 -14.35 -2.48
C ARG A 142 10.65 -15.12 -1.17
N LYS A 143 11.84 -15.70 -0.93
CA LYS A 143 12.18 -16.43 0.30
C LYS A 143 12.98 -15.63 1.33
N VAL A 144 13.33 -14.38 0.99
CA VAL A 144 14.17 -13.50 1.82
C VAL A 144 13.31 -12.44 2.50
N SER A 145 12.46 -11.76 1.72
CA SER A 145 11.55 -10.72 2.18
C SER A 145 10.31 -10.73 1.28
N LYS A 146 9.17 -11.19 1.83
CA LYS A 146 7.89 -11.21 1.12
C LYS A 146 7.47 -9.82 0.64
N SER A 147 7.66 -8.80 1.48
CA SER A 147 7.38 -7.40 1.16
C SER A 147 8.21 -6.90 -0.02
N THR A 148 9.54 -7.11 0.01
CA THR A 148 10.42 -6.71 -1.10
C THR A 148 10.06 -7.45 -2.38
N SER A 149 9.79 -8.75 -2.29
CA SER A 149 9.34 -9.57 -3.42
C SER A 149 8.03 -9.04 -4.03
N PHE A 150 7.07 -8.66 -3.19
CA PHE A 150 5.81 -8.05 -3.61
C PHE A 150 6.02 -6.74 -4.39
N TYR A 151 6.76 -5.78 -3.84
CA TYR A 151 6.99 -4.51 -4.55
C TYR A 151 7.71 -4.70 -5.88
N LEU A 152 8.69 -5.62 -5.93
CA LEU A 152 9.39 -5.96 -7.17
C LEU A 152 8.43 -6.51 -8.24
N ILE A 153 7.60 -7.51 -7.90
CA ILE A 153 6.69 -8.09 -8.89
C ILE A 153 5.54 -7.14 -9.24
N ALA A 154 5.08 -6.32 -8.31
CA ALA A 154 4.09 -5.28 -8.56
C ALA A 154 4.62 -4.26 -9.57
N ARG A 155 5.85 -3.77 -9.40
CA ARG A 155 6.49 -2.88 -10.37
C ARG A 155 6.61 -3.52 -11.75
N ALA A 156 7.00 -4.80 -11.83
CA ALA A 156 7.02 -5.53 -13.09
C ALA A 156 5.63 -5.61 -13.74
N LYS A 157 4.58 -5.85 -12.95
CA LYS A 157 3.18 -5.91 -13.38
C LYS A 157 2.67 -4.56 -13.88
N MET A 158 3.06 -3.46 -13.24
CA MET A 158 2.71 -2.10 -13.68
C MET A 158 3.34 -1.77 -15.04
N ILE A 159 4.60 -2.14 -15.25
CA ILE A 159 5.30 -1.92 -16.53
C ILE A 159 4.78 -2.88 -17.62
N ARG A 160 4.41 -4.11 -17.26
CA ARG A 160 3.85 -5.11 -18.18
C ARG A 160 2.53 -5.70 -17.66
N PRO A 161 1.39 -5.01 -17.87
CA PRO A 161 0.10 -5.43 -17.31
C PRO A 161 -0.46 -6.72 -17.94
N ASN A 162 -0.18 -7.02 -19.21
CA ASN A 162 -0.84 -8.10 -19.95
C ASN A 162 0.02 -9.37 -20.14
N GLY A 163 1.18 -9.47 -19.48
CA GLY A 163 2.06 -10.64 -19.61
C GLY A 163 1.63 -11.80 -18.70
N PRO A 164 1.35 -13.02 -19.21
CA PRO A 164 0.85 -14.14 -18.39
C PRO A 164 1.86 -14.59 -17.33
N ILE A 165 3.15 -14.64 -17.66
CA ILE A 165 4.21 -15.04 -16.72
C ILE A 165 4.28 -14.10 -15.51
N ILE A 166 4.32 -12.79 -15.77
CA ILE A 166 4.38 -11.76 -14.70
C ILE A 166 3.06 -11.73 -13.93
N SER A 167 1.91 -11.86 -14.61
CA SER A 167 0.59 -11.83 -13.95
C SER A 167 0.40 -13.02 -13.01
N ASN A 168 0.76 -14.23 -13.43
CA ASN A 168 0.64 -15.42 -12.60
C ASN A 168 1.58 -15.34 -11.39
N LEU A 169 2.82 -14.88 -11.61
CA LEU A 169 3.78 -14.69 -10.52
C LEU A 169 3.35 -13.58 -9.57
N PHE A 170 2.83 -12.46 -10.09
CA PHE A 170 2.26 -11.36 -9.31
C PHE A 170 1.15 -11.86 -8.40
N ASN A 171 0.16 -12.58 -8.95
CA ASN A 171 -0.94 -13.12 -8.17
C ASN A 171 -0.43 -14.00 -7.03
N SER A 172 0.48 -14.93 -7.33
CA SER A 172 1.03 -15.87 -6.35
C SER A 172 1.85 -15.19 -5.24
N ILE A 173 2.71 -14.22 -5.58
CA ILE A 173 3.51 -13.47 -4.59
C ILE A 173 2.61 -12.52 -3.78
N ALA A 174 1.64 -11.87 -4.43
CA ALA A 174 0.68 -11.01 -3.75
C ALA A 174 -0.13 -11.82 -2.71
N ASP A 175 -0.61 -13.01 -3.06
CA ASP A 175 -1.30 -13.89 -2.10
C ASP A 175 -0.40 -14.26 -0.92
N GLU A 176 0.87 -14.61 -1.16
CA GLU A 176 1.83 -14.97 -0.11
C GLU A 176 2.16 -13.81 0.84
N TYR A 177 2.18 -12.57 0.34
CA TYR A 177 2.45 -11.38 1.14
C TYR A 177 1.20 -10.88 1.86
N ILE A 178 0.04 -10.85 1.19
CA ILE A 178 -1.23 -10.44 1.80
C ILE A 178 -1.60 -11.37 2.94
N ALA A 179 -1.31 -12.67 2.83
CA ALA A 179 -1.50 -13.63 3.91
C ALA A 179 -0.64 -13.36 5.17
N THR A 180 0.31 -12.41 5.12
CA THR A 180 1.07 -11.96 6.29
C THR A 180 0.61 -10.62 6.84
N LEU A 181 -0.42 -10.01 6.24
CA LEU A 181 -0.91 -8.70 6.63
C LEU A 181 -2.19 -8.82 7.44
N ASN A 182 -2.33 -7.96 8.43
CA ASN A 182 -3.58 -7.74 9.13
C ASN A 182 -4.42 -6.73 8.34
N VAL A 183 -5.59 -7.15 7.85
CA VAL A 183 -6.51 -6.28 7.12
C VAL A 183 -7.66 -5.86 8.03
N GLY A 184 -7.93 -4.56 8.12
CA GLY A 184 -9.05 -4.00 8.84
C GLY A 184 -10.15 -3.51 7.91
N ILE A 185 -11.40 -3.86 8.19
CA ILE A 185 -12.58 -3.41 7.46
C ILE A 185 -13.49 -2.67 8.45
N GLY A 186 -13.70 -1.38 8.21
CA GLY A 186 -14.63 -0.54 8.95
C GLY A 186 -15.88 -0.29 8.11
N VAL A 187 -17.06 -0.39 8.72
CA VAL A 187 -18.34 -0.02 8.08
C VAL A 187 -18.97 1.11 8.86
N ILE A 188 -19.29 2.23 8.22
CA ILE A 188 -20.00 3.35 8.87
C ILE A 188 -21.49 3.34 8.54
N THR A 189 -22.31 3.68 9.53
CA THR A 189 -23.78 3.70 9.37
C THR A 189 -24.47 4.72 10.27
N TYR A 190 -25.73 5.03 9.92
CA TYR A 190 -26.67 5.83 10.69
C TYR A 190 -28.11 5.61 10.19
N ASN A 191 -28.99 5.06 11.01
CA ASN A 191 -30.41 4.77 10.73
C ASN A 191 -30.63 3.99 9.43
N ARG A 192 -29.79 2.98 9.17
CA ARG A 192 -29.81 2.20 7.92
C ARG A 192 -29.57 0.71 8.17
N LYS A 193 -30.21 0.14 9.20
CA LYS A 193 -30.06 -1.28 9.60
C LYS A 193 -30.03 -2.25 8.42
N ASP A 194 -30.98 -2.16 7.50
CA ASP A 194 -31.10 -3.14 6.40
C ASP A 194 -29.95 -3.04 5.39
N HIS A 195 -29.41 -1.84 5.15
CA HIS A 195 -28.23 -1.66 4.29
C HIS A 195 -26.98 -2.17 5.01
N LEU A 196 -26.83 -1.81 6.30
CA LEU A 196 -25.74 -2.32 7.13
C LEU A 196 -25.71 -3.84 7.15
N ALA A 197 -26.84 -4.48 7.45
CA ALA A 197 -26.94 -5.93 7.56
C ALA A 197 -26.47 -6.62 6.27
N LYS A 198 -26.99 -6.17 5.12
CA LYS A 198 -26.59 -6.66 3.80
C LYS A 198 -25.10 -6.48 3.53
N THR A 199 -24.53 -5.35 3.94
CA THR A 199 -23.11 -5.04 3.72
C THR A 199 -22.21 -5.89 4.61
N VAL A 200 -22.55 -6.04 5.90
CA VAL A 200 -21.81 -6.89 6.84
C VAL A 200 -21.90 -8.37 6.45
N GLU A 201 -23.07 -8.85 6.04
CA GLU A 201 -23.25 -10.21 5.53
C GLU A 201 -22.42 -10.45 4.26
N ALA A 202 -22.39 -9.50 3.33
CA ALA A 202 -21.55 -9.58 2.15
C ALA A 202 -20.05 -9.58 2.48
N ILE A 203 -19.61 -8.79 3.47
CA ILE A 203 -18.23 -8.83 3.96
C ILE A 203 -17.91 -10.21 4.53
N LYS A 204 -18.78 -10.77 5.38
CA LYS A 204 -18.60 -12.11 5.96
C LYS A 204 -18.55 -13.20 4.90
N ALA A 205 -19.38 -13.09 3.86
CA ALA A 205 -19.49 -14.08 2.80
C ALA A 205 -18.34 -14.03 1.78
N PHE A 206 -17.84 -12.84 1.45
CA PHE A 206 -16.91 -12.65 0.33
C PHE A 206 -15.47 -12.31 0.74
N THR A 207 -15.20 -12.01 2.01
CA THR A 207 -13.84 -11.74 2.49
C THR A 207 -13.15 -13.05 2.88
N THR A 208 -11.91 -13.23 2.43
CA THR A 208 -11.12 -14.46 2.65
C THR A 208 -9.85 -14.16 3.45
N GLY A 209 -9.38 -15.15 4.21
CA GLY A 209 -8.25 -14.97 5.13
C GLY A 209 -8.68 -14.27 6.42
N ASP A 210 -7.72 -14.00 7.30
CA ASP A 210 -7.98 -13.34 8.57
C ASP A 210 -8.16 -11.82 8.37
N TYR A 211 -9.18 -11.25 9.00
CA TYR A 211 -9.45 -9.81 8.95
C TYR A 211 -10.09 -9.32 10.24
N GLN A 212 -9.96 -8.02 10.52
CA GLN A 212 -10.65 -7.32 11.58
C GLN A 212 -11.88 -6.62 10.99
N LEU A 213 -13.02 -6.71 11.66
CA LEU A 213 -14.25 -6.02 11.27
C LEU A 213 -14.74 -5.15 12.42
N VAL A 214 -15.15 -3.93 12.12
CA VAL A 214 -15.86 -3.05 13.06
C VAL A 214 -16.96 -2.26 12.33
N VAL A 215 -18.11 -2.12 12.98
CA VAL A 215 -19.17 -1.19 12.57
C VAL A 215 -19.09 0.06 13.43
N ALA A 216 -19.03 1.24 12.84
CA ALA A 216 -19.16 2.48 13.57
C ALA A 216 -20.56 3.08 13.31
N ASP A 217 -21.40 3.07 14.34
CA ASP A 217 -22.75 3.60 14.30
C ASP A 217 -22.81 5.03 14.86
N ASP A 218 -23.40 5.96 14.09
CA ASP A 218 -23.50 7.38 14.44
C ASP A 218 -24.80 7.72 15.19
N GLY A 219 -25.14 6.89 16.18
CA GLY A 219 -26.26 7.14 17.07
C GLY A 219 -27.60 6.78 16.46
N SER A 220 -27.67 5.61 15.82
CA SER A 220 -28.90 5.12 15.24
C SER A 220 -30.01 5.00 16.28
N LYS A 221 -31.25 5.23 15.82
CA LYS A 221 -32.49 5.13 16.60
C LYS A 221 -33.39 3.99 16.11
N ASP A 222 -32.98 3.30 15.05
CA ASP A 222 -33.56 2.02 14.62
C ASP A 222 -32.82 0.85 15.30
N ASP A 223 -33.17 -0.40 14.98
CA ASP A 223 -32.58 -1.59 15.62
C ASP A 223 -31.15 -1.92 15.14
N THR A 224 -30.40 -0.93 14.63
CA THR A 224 -29.04 -1.14 14.09
C THR A 224 -28.11 -1.74 15.14
N VAL A 225 -28.10 -1.19 16.35
CA VAL A 225 -27.23 -1.63 17.45
C VAL A 225 -27.64 -3.02 17.94
N GLU A 226 -28.93 -3.25 18.12
CA GLU A 226 -29.51 -4.54 18.51
C GLU A 226 -29.15 -5.62 17.49
N TRP A 227 -29.22 -5.30 16.19
CA TRP A 227 -28.83 -6.22 15.13
C TRP A 227 -27.34 -6.57 15.20
N CYS A 228 -26.44 -5.59 15.42
CA CYS A 228 -25.01 -5.86 15.60
C CYS A 228 -24.74 -6.79 16.78
N LYS A 229 -25.39 -6.56 17.93
CA LYS A 229 -25.28 -7.40 19.13
C LYS A 229 -25.76 -8.83 18.86
N GLN A 230 -26.94 -9.00 18.29
CA GLN A 230 -27.53 -10.31 17.99
C GLN A 230 -26.69 -11.13 17.00
N ASN A 231 -25.94 -10.46 16.11
CA ASN A 231 -25.13 -11.09 15.07
C ASN A 231 -23.62 -11.15 15.40
N ASN A 232 -23.25 -10.85 16.65
CA ASN A 232 -21.86 -10.81 17.14
C ASN A 232 -20.95 -9.99 16.22
N VAL A 233 -21.40 -8.80 15.82
CA VAL A 233 -20.63 -7.87 14.99
C VAL A 233 -20.00 -6.83 15.91
N PRO A 234 -18.66 -6.73 15.98
CA PRO A 234 -18.00 -5.69 16.76
C PRO A 234 -18.46 -4.31 16.29
N HIS A 235 -18.90 -3.47 17.21
CA HIS A 235 -19.44 -2.16 16.86
C HIS A 235 -19.13 -1.09 17.89
N THR A 236 -19.15 0.16 17.43
CA THR A 236 -19.00 1.37 18.22
C THR A 236 -20.32 2.13 18.14
N TYR A 237 -20.78 2.70 19.24
CA TYR A 237 -21.98 3.51 19.29
C TYR A 237 -21.71 4.81 20.05
N CYS A 238 -22.17 5.94 19.50
CA CYS A 238 -22.19 7.22 20.21
C CYS A 238 -23.38 8.05 19.73
N ALA A 239 -23.69 9.17 20.39
CA ALA A 239 -24.65 10.14 19.86
C ALA A 239 -24.21 10.64 18.47
N ASN A 240 -25.15 11.05 17.61
CA ASN A 240 -24.82 11.49 16.26
C ASN A 240 -23.87 12.70 16.27
N LYS A 241 -22.68 12.52 15.70
CA LYS A 241 -21.64 13.57 15.57
C LYS A 241 -21.20 13.79 14.12
N GLY A 242 -21.81 13.06 13.18
CA GLY A 242 -21.61 13.21 11.76
C GLY A 242 -20.60 12.25 11.16
N VAL A 243 -20.68 12.12 9.84
CA VAL A 243 -19.97 11.11 9.05
C VAL A 243 -18.45 11.13 9.25
N VAL A 244 -17.83 12.30 9.41
CA VAL A 244 -16.38 12.41 9.53
C VAL A 244 -15.90 11.82 10.86
N ARG A 245 -16.54 12.18 11.98
CA ARG A 245 -16.22 11.60 13.29
C ARG A 245 -16.51 10.10 13.30
N ASN A 246 -17.60 9.67 12.67
CA ASN A 246 -17.92 8.25 12.56
C ASN A 246 -16.87 7.45 11.74
N LYS A 247 -16.40 8.00 10.61
CA LYS A 247 -15.28 7.44 9.84
C LYS A 247 -14.01 7.35 10.69
N ASN A 248 -13.71 8.41 11.45
CA ASN A 248 -12.55 8.44 12.33
C ASN A 248 -12.62 7.38 13.43
N ARG A 249 -13.79 7.07 14.00
CA ARG A 249 -13.94 5.98 14.99
C ARG A 249 -13.50 4.63 14.43
N ALA A 250 -14.03 4.26 13.26
CA ALA A 250 -13.64 3.02 12.59
C ALA A 250 -12.13 3.01 12.25
N LEU A 251 -11.63 4.10 11.68
CA LEU A 251 -10.21 4.21 11.31
C LEU A 251 -9.29 4.14 12.52
N TYR A 252 -9.62 4.84 13.62
CA TYR A 252 -8.81 4.87 14.84
C TYR A 252 -8.78 3.52 15.52
N TYR A 253 -9.94 2.87 15.68
CA TYR A 253 -10.01 1.53 16.24
C TYR A 253 -9.16 0.54 15.43
N LEU A 254 -9.25 0.58 14.10
CA LEU A 254 -8.45 -0.30 13.26
C LEU A 254 -6.94 0.03 13.31
N ASN A 255 -6.56 1.31 13.27
CA ASN A 255 -5.16 1.74 13.23
C ASN A 255 -4.45 1.61 14.59
N GLU A 256 -5.05 2.13 15.67
CA GLU A 256 -4.39 2.25 16.97
C GLU A 256 -4.64 1.04 17.88
N VAL A 257 -5.87 0.52 17.87
CA VAL A 257 -6.25 -0.61 18.74
C VAL A 257 -5.91 -1.94 18.09
N LYS A 258 -6.35 -2.15 16.84
CA LYS A 258 -6.11 -3.41 16.11
C LYS A 258 -4.79 -3.45 15.36
N LYS A 259 -4.14 -2.30 15.15
CA LYS A 259 -2.81 -2.18 14.52
C LYS A 259 -2.74 -2.94 13.20
N VAL A 260 -3.76 -2.74 12.37
CA VAL A 260 -3.83 -3.36 11.03
C VAL A 260 -2.82 -2.72 10.08
N ASP A 261 -2.35 -3.48 9.10
CA ASP A 261 -1.40 -3.01 8.08
C ASP A 261 -2.11 -2.25 6.95
N VAL A 262 -3.38 -2.60 6.68
CA VAL A 262 -4.24 -1.95 5.69
C VAL A 262 -5.63 -1.76 6.24
N LEU A 263 -6.17 -0.55 6.05
CA LEU A 263 -7.52 -0.17 6.45
C LEU A 263 -8.39 -0.03 5.20
N ILE A 264 -9.57 -0.63 5.22
CA ILE A 264 -10.64 -0.45 4.23
C ILE A 264 -11.87 0.09 4.95
N LEU A 265 -12.44 1.18 4.46
CA LEU A 265 -13.60 1.83 5.02
C LEU A 265 -14.74 1.80 4.02
N LEU A 266 -15.87 1.23 4.41
CA LEU A 266 -17.09 1.11 3.62
C LEU A 266 -18.20 1.97 4.22
N GLU A 267 -18.98 2.62 3.36
CA GLU A 267 -20.33 3.06 3.71
C GLU A 267 -21.28 1.87 3.63
N ASP A 268 -22.32 1.85 4.46
CA ASP A 268 -23.27 0.72 4.56
C ASP A 268 -24.06 0.39 3.26
N ASP A 269 -23.97 1.23 2.23
CA ASP A 269 -24.57 1.03 0.90
C ASP A 269 -23.57 0.61 -0.18
N CYS A 270 -22.31 0.34 0.21
CA CYS A 270 -21.24 -0.15 -0.64
C CYS A 270 -20.71 -1.47 -0.10
N ARG A 271 -20.90 -2.54 -0.88
CA ARG A 271 -20.68 -3.91 -0.39
C ARG A 271 -19.94 -4.81 -1.37
N PRO A 272 -19.18 -5.80 -0.84
CA PRO A 272 -18.56 -6.82 -1.64
C PRO A 272 -19.54 -7.58 -2.53
N ASN A 273 -19.13 -7.88 -3.75
CA ASN A 273 -19.94 -8.65 -4.71
C ASN A 273 -19.20 -9.86 -5.30
N LYS A 274 -18.00 -10.16 -4.79
CA LYS A 274 -17.11 -11.18 -5.32
C LYS A 274 -16.21 -11.71 -4.21
N GLU A 275 -15.98 -13.01 -4.19
CA GLU A 275 -15.00 -13.65 -3.30
C GLU A 275 -13.62 -13.01 -3.45
N ASN A 276 -12.94 -12.82 -2.31
CA ASN A 276 -11.63 -12.21 -2.18
C ASN A 276 -11.54 -10.79 -2.76
N TRP A 277 -12.64 -10.02 -2.68
CA TRP A 277 -12.72 -8.64 -3.17
C TRP A 277 -11.62 -7.74 -2.60
N GLN A 278 -11.30 -7.91 -1.32
CA GLN A 278 -10.39 -7.09 -0.53
C GLN A 278 -8.96 -7.14 -1.06
N LYS A 279 -8.56 -8.21 -1.77
CA LYS A 279 -7.22 -8.37 -2.35
C LYS A 279 -6.81 -7.17 -3.21
N GLU A 280 -7.67 -6.73 -4.12
CA GLU A 280 -7.35 -5.60 -5.00
C GLU A 280 -7.25 -4.28 -4.22
N TRP A 281 -8.05 -4.11 -3.16
CA TRP A 281 -8.01 -2.95 -2.28
C TRP A 281 -6.73 -2.90 -1.44
N VAL A 282 -6.31 -4.05 -0.90
CA VAL A 282 -5.06 -4.21 -0.17
C VAL A 282 -3.86 -3.89 -1.06
N ILE A 283 -3.81 -4.48 -2.26
CA ILE A 283 -2.74 -4.20 -3.22
C ILE A 283 -2.71 -2.70 -3.55
N ALA A 284 -3.86 -2.10 -3.86
CA ALA A 284 -3.93 -0.70 -4.22
C ALA A 284 -3.47 0.22 -3.07
N ALA A 285 -3.90 -0.04 -1.84
CA ALA A 285 -3.48 0.70 -0.67
C ALA A 285 -1.95 0.61 -0.44
N LEU A 286 -1.36 -0.59 -0.59
CA LEU A 286 0.09 -0.78 -0.42
C LEU A 286 0.93 -0.09 -1.50
N LEU A 287 0.43 -0.03 -2.74
CA LEU A 287 1.17 0.56 -3.86
C LEU A 287 1.00 2.09 -3.94
N TRP A 288 -0.16 2.59 -3.53
CA TRP A 288 -0.56 3.98 -3.78
C TRP A 288 -0.75 4.80 -2.52
N GLY A 289 -0.68 4.17 -1.34
CA GLY A 289 -0.93 4.75 -0.03
C GLY A 289 -2.42 4.94 0.27
N HIS A 290 -3.19 5.43 -0.70
CA HIS A 290 -4.62 5.69 -0.59
C HIS A 290 -5.36 5.47 -1.91
N ILE A 291 -6.55 4.89 -1.84
CA ILE A 291 -7.39 4.59 -2.99
C ILE A 291 -8.86 4.77 -2.68
N ASN A 292 -9.64 5.28 -3.64
CA ASN A 292 -11.09 5.43 -3.50
C ASN A 292 -11.86 4.50 -4.44
N TYR A 293 -13.16 4.37 -4.19
CA TYR A 293 -14.07 3.70 -5.11
C TYR A 293 -14.37 4.56 -6.33
N ALA A 294 -14.19 3.98 -7.50
CA ALA A 294 -14.59 4.56 -8.77
C ALA A 294 -16.04 4.13 -9.07
N HIS A 295 -17.01 4.83 -8.46
CA HIS A 295 -18.42 4.51 -8.66
C HIS A 295 -18.80 4.56 -10.16
N LYS A 296 -19.68 3.65 -10.60
CA LYS A 296 -20.12 3.52 -12.01
C LYS A 296 -20.62 4.83 -12.63
N ARG A 297 -21.23 5.71 -11.82
CA ARG A 297 -21.71 7.03 -12.28
C ARG A 297 -20.61 8.04 -12.54
N ILE A 298 -19.44 7.89 -11.91
CA ILE A 298 -18.29 8.77 -12.16
C ILE A 298 -17.60 8.30 -13.43
N ILE A 299 -17.26 7.02 -13.52
CA ILE A 299 -16.48 6.49 -14.64
C ILE A 299 -17.21 6.53 -15.99
N LYS A 300 -18.55 6.59 -15.98
CA LYS A 300 -19.37 6.74 -17.20
C LYS A 300 -19.51 8.18 -17.70
N LYS A 301 -19.13 9.17 -16.90
CA LYS A 301 -19.18 10.57 -17.34
C LYS A 301 -18.04 10.83 -18.33
N GLU A 302 -18.37 11.55 -19.39
CA GLU A 302 -17.37 12.04 -20.35
C GLU A 302 -16.26 12.81 -19.62
N ASP A 303 -15.02 12.57 -20.02
CA ASP A 303 -13.80 13.17 -19.45
C ASP A 303 -13.57 13.01 -17.94
N ALA A 304 -14.35 12.17 -17.25
CA ALA A 304 -14.19 11.96 -15.82
C ALA A 304 -12.98 11.08 -15.47
N VAL A 305 -12.53 10.22 -16.39
CA VAL A 305 -11.34 9.37 -16.26
C VAL A 305 -10.26 9.88 -17.18
N VAL A 306 -9.11 10.26 -16.61
CA VAL A 306 -7.95 10.78 -17.35
C VAL A 306 -7.07 9.65 -17.85
N SER A 307 -6.87 8.61 -17.05
CA SER A 307 -6.06 7.44 -17.39
C SER A 307 -6.39 6.25 -16.50
N GLY A 308 -5.78 5.10 -16.81
CA GLY A 308 -5.85 3.88 -16.02
C GLY A 308 -7.00 2.95 -16.40
N THR A 309 -7.03 1.77 -15.76
CA THR A 309 -8.00 0.72 -16.05
C THR A 309 -8.88 0.34 -14.87
N GLY A 310 -8.67 0.97 -13.71
CA GLY A 310 -9.41 0.68 -12.48
C GLY A 310 -8.96 -0.57 -11.74
N SER A 311 -7.78 -1.11 -12.06
CA SER A 311 -7.18 -2.25 -11.35
C SER A 311 -6.24 -1.78 -10.25
N SER A 312 -5.90 -2.65 -9.30
CA SER A 312 -5.02 -2.30 -8.19
C SER A 312 -3.62 -1.82 -8.61
N THR A 313 -3.08 -2.30 -9.73
CA THR A 313 -1.76 -1.87 -10.24
C THR A 313 -1.86 -0.76 -11.29
N LEU A 314 -3.07 -0.42 -11.75
CA LEU A 314 -3.29 0.65 -12.72
C LEU A 314 -4.66 1.30 -12.44
N PRO A 315 -4.80 2.01 -11.31
CA PRO A 315 -6.05 2.60 -10.90
C PRO A 315 -6.48 3.68 -11.89
N TYR A 316 -7.78 3.97 -11.94
CA TYR A 316 -8.25 5.15 -12.65
C TYR A 316 -7.69 6.41 -11.99
N LEU A 317 -7.31 7.39 -12.81
CA LEU A 317 -7.11 8.77 -12.36
C LEU A 317 -8.34 9.58 -12.73
N CYS A 318 -9.23 9.81 -11.76
CA CYS A 318 -10.52 10.43 -11.97
C CYS A 318 -10.50 11.93 -11.63
N ARG A 319 -11.22 12.77 -12.37
CA ARG A 319 -11.43 14.20 -12.01
C ARG A 319 -12.41 14.41 -10.86
N LEU A 320 -13.15 13.36 -10.50
CA LEU A 320 -14.12 13.33 -9.42
C LEU A 320 -13.81 12.16 -8.48
N VAL A 321 -14.15 12.31 -7.22
CA VAL A 321 -13.95 11.29 -6.19
C VAL A 321 -15.21 11.10 -5.37
N THR A 322 -15.41 9.87 -4.90
CA THR A 322 -16.46 9.45 -3.97
C THR A 322 -15.85 8.79 -2.74
N GLY A 323 -16.55 8.83 -1.61
CA GLY A 323 -16.10 8.26 -0.33
C GLY A 323 -16.82 6.99 0.12
N GLN A 324 -17.51 6.29 -0.79
CA GLN A 324 -18.32 5.09 -0.50
C GLN A 324 -17.46 3.89 -0.08
N CYS A 325 -16.29 3.74 -0.70
CA CYS A 325 -15.24 2.89 -0.21
C CYS A 325 -13.90 3.60 -0.38
N THR A 326 -13.06 3.49 0.63
CA THR A 326 -11.71 4.04 0.65
C THR A 326 -10.79 3.03 1.33
N ALA A 327 -9.58 2.83 0.82
CA ALA A 327 -8.56 2.06 1.51
C ALA A 327 -7.25 2.82 1.60
N CYS A 328 -6.52 2.62 2.69
CA CYS A 328 -5.20 3.21 2.89
C CYS A 328 -4.26 2.24 3.61
N SER A 329 -2.96 2.35 3.35
CA SER A 329 -1.95 1.60 4.10
C SER A 329 -1.67 2.28 5.43
N LYS A 330 -1.21 1.49 6.42
CA LYS A 330 -0.76 2.01 7.71
C LYS A 330 0.30 3.10 7.55
N ASP A 331 1.32 2.85 6.72
CA ASP A 331 2.40 3.82 6.46
C ASP A 331 1.85 5.16 5.94
N ALA A 332 0.82 5.13 5.09
CA ALA A 332 0.21 6.36 4.58
C ALA A 332 -0.65 7.05 5.65
N MET A 333 -1.38 6.27 6.45
CA MET A 333 -2.17 6.77 7.56
C MET A 333 -1.30 7.44 8.64
N ASP A 334 -0.15 6.85 8.98
CA ASP A 334 0.76 7.38 9.99
C ASP A 334 1.33 8.75 9.59
N ASN A 335 1.44 9.03 8.29
CA ASN A 335 1.89 10.31 7.74
C ASN A 335 0.77 11.35 7.57
N ILE A 336 -0.41 10.93 7.11
CA ILE A 336 -1.53 11.86 6.80
C ILE A 336 -2.44 12.11 8.00
N GLY A 337 -2.63 11.09 8.83
CA GLY A 337 -3.61 11.08 9.92
C GLY A 337 -5.04 10.95 9.43
N TYR A 338 -5.96 11.26 10.33
CA TYR A 338 -7.40 11.02 10.20
C TYR A 338 -8.11 12.06 9.33
N LEU A 339 -9.41 11.91 9.12
CA LEU A 339 -10.21 12.97 8.50
C LEU A 339 -10.29 14.15 9.47
N ASP A 340 -10.32 15.37 8.94
CA ASP A 340 -10.30 16.58 9.77
C ASP A 340 -11.65 16.76 10.52
N PRO A 341 -11.66 16.67 11.86
CA PRO A 341 -12.90 16.64 12.65
C PRO A 341 -13.72 17.93 12.62
N ARG A 342 -13.17 19.02 12.07
CA ARG A 342 -13.90 20.28 11.88
C ARG A 342 -14.96 20.20 10.78
N PHE A 343 -14.89 19.18 9.91
CA PHE A 343 -15.95 18.88 8.97
C PHE A 343 -17.12 18.22 9.69
N SER A 344 -18.32 18.78 9.54
CA SER A 344 -19.53 18.23 10.16
C SER A 344 -20.50 17.70 9.10
N GLY A 345 -21.24 16.65 9.43
CA GLY A 345 -22.28 16.06 8.59
C GLY A 345 -21.85 15.84 7.13
N TYR A 346 -22.72 16.15 6.16
CA TYR A 346 -22.49 15.71 4.77
C TYR A 346 -21.48 16.58 3.99
N GLY A 347 -20.49 15.93 3.39
CA GLY A 347 -19.75 16.43 2.24
C GLY A 347 -18.35 17.01 2.51
N ALA A 348 -17.53 17.02 1.46
CA ALA A 348 -16.16 17.54 1.37
C ALA A 348 -15.07 16.91 2.27
N GLY A 349 -15.40 16.32 3.43
CA GLY A 349 -14.40 15.75 4.35
C GLY A 349 -13.53 14.65 3.73
N HIS A 350 -14.13 13.67 3.04
CA HIS A 350 -13.36 12.61 2.36
C HIS A 350 -12.54 13.13 1.16
N VAL A 351 -13.02 14.20 0.51
CA VAL A 351 -12.31 14.85 -0.60
C VAL A 351 -11.06 15.52 -0.06
N GLU A 352 -11.20 16.32 1.01
CA GLU A 352 -10.08 16.97 1.70
C GLU A 352 -9.03 15.94 2.15
N TRP A 353 -9.48 14.83 2.74
CA TRP A 353 -8.58 13.77 3.20
C TRP A 353 -7.79 13.18 2.03
N THR A 354 -8.47 12.82 0.93
CA THR A 354 -7.82 12.35 -0.30
C THR A 354 -6.83 13.38 -0.86
N GLU A 355 -7.19 14.67 -0.87
CA GLU A 355 -6.30 15.75 -1.33
C GLU A 355 -5.04 15.89 -0.46
N ARG A 356 -5.11 15.59 0.85
CA ARG A 356 -3.92 15.56 1.71
C ARG A 356 -2.95 14.46 1.32
N PHE A 357 -3.42 13.25 0.98
CA PHE A 357 -2.55 12.20 0.44
C PHE A 357 -1.84 12.71 -0.84
N ILE A 358 -2.59 13.27 -1.79
CA ILE A 358 -2.02 13.77 -3.05
C ILE A 358 -0.97 14.86 -2.79
N ARG A 359 -1.23 15.80 -1.87
CA ARG A 359 -0.26 16.86 -1.51
C ARG A 359 1.05 16.34 -0.92
N GLN A 360 1.03 15.17 -0.28
CA GLN A 360 2.21 14.51 0.27
C GLN A 360 2.92 13.58 -0.71
N GLY A 361 2.55 13.62 -2.00
CA GLY A 361 3.22 12.85 -3.04
C GLY A 361 2.77 11.40 -3.14
N TYR A 362 1.64 11.03 -2.51
CA TYR A 362 0.95 9.78 -2.82
C TYR A 362 0.28 9.86 -4.21
N ASN A 363 -0.46 8.83 -4.58
CA ASN A 363 -1.05 8.73 -5.91
C ASN A 363 -2.10 9.83 -6.20
N GLY A 364 -2.19 10.25 -7.46
CA GLY A 364 -2.96 11.41 -7.92
C GLY A 364 -2.06 12.54 -8.42
N SER A 365 -2.64 13.70 -8.74
CA SER A 365 -1.88 14.88 -9.18
C SER A 365 -2.69 16.16 -9.01
N THR A 366 -1.98 17.27 -8.87
CA THR A 366 -2.51 18.64 -8.87
C THR A 366 -1.95 19.50 -10.01
N GLU A 367 -1.13 18.94 -10.91
CA GLU A 367 -0.34 19.72 -11.87
C GLU A 367 -1.21 20.56 -12.82
N LYS A 368 -2.29 19.98 -13.35
CA LYS A 368 -3.26 20.67 -14.22
C LYS A 368 -4.61 20.83 -13.56
N HIS A 369 -5.07 19.78 -12.91
CA HIS A 369 -6.31 19.69 -12.16
C HIS A 369 -6.16 18.56 -11.14
N TRP A 370 -7.01 18.58 -10.11
CA TRP A 370 -7.09 17.46 -9.18
C TRP A 370 -7.49 16.19 -9.92
N VAL A 371 -6.68 15.16 -9.79
CA VAL A 371 -7.00 13.80 -10.21
C VAL A 371 -6.82 12.84 -9.04
N TYR A 372 -7.84 12.02 -8.82
CA TYR A 372 -7.99 11.16 -7.67
C TYR A 372 -7.85 9.71 -8.10
N PRO A 373 -6.97 8.93 -7.44
CA PRO A 373 -6.81 7.52 -7.75
C PRO A 373 -8.02 6.72 -7.26
N ALA A 374 -8.55 5.85 -8.11
CA ALA A 374 -9.70 5.04 -7.76
C ALA A 374 -9.75 3.68 -8.49
N ILE A 375 -10.32 2.67 -7.83
CA ILE A 375 -10.57 1.33 -8.41
C ILE A 375 -12.06 0.98 -8.31
N ASN A 376 -12.55 0.10 -9.17
CA ASN A 376 -13.96 -0.32 -9.22
C ASN A 376 -14.15 -1.84 -9.03
N THR A 377 -13.14 -2.53 -8.49
CA THR A 377 -13.13 -3.99 -8.38
C THR A 377 -13.88 -4.47 -7.14
N GLY A 378 -14.65 -5.55 -7.31
CA GLY A 378 -15.19 -6.36 -6.21
C GLY A 378 -16.27 -5.71 -5.34
N LEU A 379 -16.78 -4.53 -5.72
CA LEU A 379 -17.81 -3.81 -4.98
C LEU A 379 -19.01 -3.45 -5.85
N ASN A 380 -20.20 -3.53 -5.26
CA ASN A 380 -21.42 -2.88 -5.73
C ASN A 380 -21.82 -1.78 -4.76
N SER A 381 -22.54 -0.79 -5.28
CA SER A 381 -23.20 0.21 -4.44
C SER A 381 -24.65 0.39 -4.84
N ASP A 382 -25.49 0.50 -3.83
CA ASP A 382 -26.92 0.77 -3.95
C ASP A 382 -27.18 2.28 -3.90
N ASP A 383 -28.35 2.68 -4.39
CA ASP A 383 -28.86 4.03 -4.12
C ASP A 383 -29.46 4.08 -2.73
N ALA A 384 -28.86 4.87 -1.86
CA ALA A 384 -29.40 5.17 -0.55
C ALA A 384 -29.78 6.66 -0.44
N PRO A 385 -30.81 6.99 0.37
CA PRO A 385 -31.12 8.37 0.71
C PRO A 385 -29.90 9.06 1.33
N THR A 386 -29.58 10.26 0.86
CA THR A 386 -28.51 11.07 1.45
C THR A 386 -29.09 12.06 2.45
N PHE A 387 -28.50 12.15 3.65
CA PHE A 387 -28.79 13.21 4.63
C PHE A 387 -28.08 14.53 4.26
N LYS A 388 -28.17 14.94 3.00
CA LYS A 388 -27.47 16.11 2.46
C LYS A 388 -28.13 17.39 2.96
N ASN A 389 -27.38 18.22 3.68
CA ASN A 389 -27.76 19.58 4.03
C ASN A 389 -26.96 20.61 3.19
N PRO A 390 -27.60 21.45 2.35
CA PRO A 390 -26.92 22.42 1.50
C PRO A 390 -26.09 23.46 2.26
N GLU A 391 -26.58 23.98 3.38
CA GLU A 391 -25.88 24.99 4.19
C GLU A 391 -24.60 24.39 4.81
N GLN A 392 -24.71 23.18 5.35
CA GLN A 392 -23.57 22.45 5.90
C GLN A 392 -22.54 22.12 4.81
N LEU A 393 -23.00 21.71 3.62
CA LEU A 393 -22.11 21.45 2.50
C LEU A 393 -21.31 22.71 2.11
N GLU A 394 -21.94 23.88 2.13
CA GLU A 394 -21.26 25.13 1.82
C GLU A 394 -20.25 25.54 2.91
N LYS A 395 -20.61 25.37 4.19
CA LYS A 395 -19.67 25.52 5.32
C LYS A 395 -18.44 24.61 5.17
N ASN A 396 -18.66 23.35 4.83
CA ASN A 396 -17.59 22.37 4.60
C ASN A 396 -16.71 22.74 3.40
N ARG A 397 -17.29 23.27 2.31
CA ARG A 397 -16.53 23.77 1.16
C ARG A 397 -15.68 24.99 1.51
N ALA A 398 -16.24 25.94 2.26
CA ALA A 398 -15.51 27.10 2.75
C ALA A 398 -14.34 26.69 3.65
N LEU A 399 -14.56 25.74 4.57
CA LEU A 399 -13.51 25.17 5.41
C LEU A 399 -12.41 24.51 4.58
N LYS A 400 -12.76 23.61 3.65
CA LYS A 400 -11.80 22.96 2.74
C LYS A 400 -10.96 23.97 1.97
N LYS A 401 -11.57 25.06 1.49
CA LYS A 401 -10.83 26.15 0.81
C LYS A 401 -9.86 26.84 1.77
N LYS A 402 -10.31 27.15 2.99
CA LYS A 402 -9.49 27.80 4.03
C LYS A 402 -8.25 26.98 4.40
N ILE A 403 -8.39 25.66 4.51
CA ILE A 403 -7.31 24.75 4.94
C ILE A 403 -6.56 24.10 3.77
N SER A 404 -6.80 24.54 2.53
CA SER A 404 -6.26 23.89 1.31
C SER A 404 -4.73 23.89 1.19
N LYS A 405 -4.03 24.67 2.01
CA LYS A 405 -2.56 24.72 2.07
C LYS A 405 -1.99 24.01 3.31
N ASP A 406 -2.85 23.49 4.19
CA ASP A 406 -2.39 22.78 5.37
C ASP A 406 -1.81 21.43 4.96
N ALA A 407 -0.60 21.15 5.44
CA ALA A 407 0.10 19.90 5.20
C ALA A 407 0.21 19.02 6.46
N HIS A 408 -0.24 19.52 7.61
CA HIS A 408 -0.10 18.85 8.89
C HIS A 408 -0.98 17.60 8.96
N LYS A 409 -0.42 16.57 9.61
CA LYS A 409 -1.16 15.39 10.07
C LYS A 409 -2.39 15.83 10.88
N ARG A 410 -3.49 15.11 10.76
CA ARG A 410 -4.72 15.37 11.52
C ARG A 410 -4.96 14.31 12.58
N GLU A 411 -5.25 14.78 13.78
CA GLU A 411 -5.85 13.97 14.84
C GLU A 411 -7.35 13.82 14.59
N PRO A 412 -8.01 12.80 15.19
CA PRO A 412 -9.44 12.60 15.02
C PRO A 412 -10.30 13.54 15.88
N TRP A 413 -9.69 14.38 16.70
CA TRP A 413 -10.30 15.40 17.57
C TRP A 413 -9.66 16.78 17.37
N VAL A 414 -10.34 17.85 17.81
CA VAL A 414 -9.84 19.24 17.70
C VAL A 414 -9.11 19.70 18.96
N ASN A 415 -9.51 19.19 20.13
CA ASN A 415 -9.02 19.63 21.44
C ASN A 415 -9.05 18.46 22.44
N THR A 416 -8.52 18.69 23.63
CA THR A 416 -8.39 17.67 24.70
C THR A 416 -9.75 17.16 25.22
N ASP A 417 -10.78 18.00 25.25
CA ASP A 417 -12.11 17.54 25.69
C ASP A 417 -12.71 16.57 24.68
N GLU A 418 -12.59 16.88 23.38
CA GLU A 418 -12.99 15.98 22.30
C GLU A 418 -12.14 14.72 22.24
N GLU A 419 -10.85 14.80 22.58
CA GLU A 419 -9.96 13.63 22.70
C GLU A 419 -10.48 12.65 23.75
N ASN A 420 -10.75 13.13 24.96
CA ASN A 420 -11.24 12.29 26.05
C ASN A 420 -12.58 11.64 25.68
N GLU A 421 -13.54 12.42 25.16
CA GLU A 421 -14.83 11.89 24.69
C GLU A 421 -14.64 10.81 23.61
N PHE A 422 -13.76 11.08 22.63
CA PHE A 422 -13.49 10.14 21.54
C PHE A 422 -12.82 8.85 22.04
N LEU A 423 -11.89 8.94 22.99
CA LEU A 423 -11.21 7.76 23.54
C LEU A 423 -12.17 6.90 24.39
N GLU A 424 -13.06 7.51 25.17
CA GLU A 424 -14.13 6.79 25.88
C GLU A 424 -15.06 6.04 24.91
N GLU A 425 -15.43 6.68 23.78
CA GLU A 425 -16.20 6.02 22.70
C GLU A 425 -15.47 4.78 22.17
N ILE A 426 -14.14 4.83 22.00
CA ILE A 426 -13.32 3.72 21.50
C ILE A 426 -13.15 2.61 22.54
N GLU A 427 -13.00 2.96 23.82
CA GLU A 427 -12.84 1.98 24.90
C GLU A 427 -14.10 1.11 25.08
N SER A 428 -15.28 1.69 24.86
CA SER A 428 -16.56 0.96 24.91
C SER A 428 -16.67 -0.22 23.93
N ILE A 429 -15.79 -0.29 22.93
CA ILE A 429 -15.71 -1.38 21.95
C ILE A 429 -15.00 -2.60 22.54
N LYS A 430 -14.05 -2.41 23.48
CA LYS A 430 -13.23 -3.50 24.04
C LYS A 430 -13.99 -4.37 25.05
N ASP A 431 -15.08 -3.84 25.60
CA ASP A 431 -15.94 -4.51 26.59
C ASP A 431 -17.05 -5.36 25.92
N GLN A 432 -16.97 -5.58 24.61
CA GLN A 432 -17.87 -6.40 23.79
C GLN A 432 -17.09 -7.55 23.13
#